data_AF-A0A7N5JQR3-F1
#
_entry.id   AF-A0A7N5JQR3-F1
#
_cell.length_a   1.000
_cell.length_b   1.000
_cell.length_c   1.000
_cell.angle_alpha   90.00
_cell.angle_beta   90.00
_cell.angle_gamma   90.00
#
_symmetry.space_group_name_H-M   'P 1'
#
loop_
_entity.id
_entity.type
_entity.pdbx_description
1 polymer ?
#
loop_
_entity_poly.entity_id
_entity_poly.type
_entity_poly.pdbx_seq_one_letter_code
_entity_poly.pdbx_strand_id
1 'polypeptide(L)'
;MYWLPVYSMAPASSFQRSGSRSLSASRLTMTTKTGGAEVKPRPQSLQPFQALRTLCGSRLGGAVRLRGRLRRRRREVALGGRKGNSRRRGRRGCGRLLGFGAPAIMPGIVELPTLDDLKVQEVKVSSSVLKAAAHHYGVQCDKPNKEFMLCRWEEKDPRRCLEEGKLVNKCALDFFRQIKLHCAEPFTDYWTCIDYSGLQLFRRCRTQQAKFDECVLDKLGWVRPDLGELSKVTKVKTERPLPENPYHSRARPEPNPETEGELKPARHGSRLFFWTM
;
A
#
# COMPACT_ATOMS: atom_id res chain seq x y z
N MET A 1 4.02 11.36 -25.91
CA MET A 1 3.58 12.52 -25.13
C MET A 1 4.26 12.48 -23.77
N TYR A 2 5.33 13.24 -23.63
CA TYR A 2 6.05 13.45 -22.37
C TYR A 2 5.27 14.48 -21.54
N TRP A 3 5.10 14.25 -20.25
CA TRP A 3 4.75 15.29 -19.28
C TRP A 3 5.67 15.18 -18.06
N LEU A 4 6.57 16.15 -17.96
CA LEU A 4 7.36 16.49 -16.77
C LEU A 4 6.47 17.28 -15.79
N PRO A 5 6.65 17.15 -14.46
CA PRO A 5 6.11 18.09 -13.50
C PRO A 5 7.10 19.25 -13.25
N VAL A 6 6.62 20.47 -13.44
CA VAL A 6 7.33 21.72 -13.10
C VAL A 6 7.26 21.94 -11.58
N TYR A 7 8.42 21.97 -10.94
CA TYR A 7 8.62 22.45 -9.57
C TYR A 7 8.57 23.99 -9.57
N SER A 8 7.74 24.60 -8.72
CA SER A 8 7.80 26.04 -8.45
C SER A 8 8.29 26.24 -7.01
N MET A 9 9.51 26.76 -6.89
CA MET A 9 10.10 27.27 -5.64
C MET A 9 9.67 28.74 -5.47
N ALA A 10 9.17 29.10 -4.29
CA ALA A 10 9.00 30.49 -3.86
C ALA A 10 10.05 30.80 -2.76
N PRO A 11 10.72 31.97 -2.80
CA PRO A 11 11.82 32.26 -1.88
C PRO A 11 11.35 32.96 -0.60
N ALA A 12 12.12 32.71 0.46
CA ALA A 12 12.07 33.40 1.74
C ALA A 12 12.63 34.82 1.63
N SER A 13 12.01 35.77 2.34
CA SER A 13 12.65 37.04 2.70
C SER A 13 12.34 37.40 4.16
N SER A 14 13.40 37.74 4.87
CA SER A 14 13.47 38.17 6.26
C SER A 14 13.65 39.69 6.32
N PHE A 15 12.92 40.42 7.18
CA PHE A 15 13.44 41.67 7.78
C PHE A 15 12.67 42.13 9.03
N GLN A 16 13.38 42.82 9.92
CA GLN A 16 13.14 43.08 11.34
C GLN A 16 11.99 44.03 11.74
N ARG A 17 11.37 43.68 12.89
CA ARG A 17 11.12 44.45 14.13
C ARG A 17 11.07 46.00 14.09
N SER A 18 9.93 46.57 14.49
CA SER A 18 9.72 47.50 15.63
C SER A 18 8.56 48.46 15.36
N GLY A 19 7.76 48.76 16.39
CA GLY A 19 6.73 49.81 16.31
C GLY A 19 5.49 49.55 17.15
N SER A 20 5.58 49.90 18.43
CA SER A 20 4.52 50.01 19.43
C SER A 20 3.29 50.83 18.98
N ARG A 21 2.09 50.40 19.40
CA ARG A 21 1.10 51.27 20.07
C ARG A 21 -0.01 50.45 20.73
N SER A 22 -0.19 50.75 22.02
CA SER A 22 -1.23 50.33 22.94
C SER A 22 -2.61 50.82 22.56
N LEU A 23 -3.66 50.11 23.02
CA LEU A 23 -4.85 50.58 23.77
C LEU A 23 -5.85 49.40 23.85
N SER A 24 -5.97 48.75 25.01
CA SER A 24 -7.11 48.83 25.95
C SER A 24 -8.45 48.38 25.33
N ALA A 25 -8.94 47.16 25.63
CA ALA A 25 -9.70 46.74 26.81
C ALA A 25 -11.23 46.89 26.66
N SER A 26 -11.96 45.84 27.08
CA SER A 26 -13.41 45.68 27.39
C SER A 26 -14.05 44.59 26.51
N ARG A 27 -14.32 43.36 26.98
CA ARG A 27 -15.23 42.88 28.04
C ARG A 27 -16.72 43.01 27.64
N LEU A 28 -17.48 41.94 27.94
CA LEU A 28 -18.95 41.75 27.93
C LEU A 28 -19.48 41.03 26.67
N THR A 29 -20.40 40.06 26.68
CA THR A 29 -21.02 39.17 27.67
C THR A 29 -21.84 38.14 26.88
N MET A 30 -22.09 36.98 27.50
CA MET A 30 -23.06 35.97 27.12
C MET A 30 -24.48 36.53 26.93
N THR A 31 -25.22 36.01 25.94
CA THR A 31 -26.68 35.87 26.04
C THR A 31 -27.13 34.55 25.41
N THR A 32 -27.66 33.69 26.28
CA THR A 32 -28.51 32.54 26.02
C THR A 32 -29.79 32.94 25.30
N LYS A 33 -30.27 32.13 24.35
CA LYS A 33 -31.70 32.11 24.01
C LYS A 33 -32.16 30.68 23.68
N THR A 34 -32.97 30.18 24.60
CA THR A 34 -33.80 28.98 24.54
C THR A 34 -35.06 29.21 23.70
N GLY A 35 -35.56 28.16 23.05
CA GLY A 35 -36.99 27.95 22.84
C GLY A 35 -37.43 27.73 21.40
N GLY A 36 -38.21 26.67 21.18
CA GLY A 36 -39.17 26.58 20.09
C GLY A 36 -39.14 25.28 19.28
N ALA A 37 -39.93 24.30 19.73
CA ALA A 37 -40.26 23.09 19.01
C ALA A 37 -41.31 23.35 17.91
N GLU A 38 -41.21 22.69 16.76
CA GLU A 38 -42.37 22.42 15.90
C GLU A 38 -42.17 21.10 15.13
N VAL A 39 -43.25 20.31 15.05
CA VAL A 39 -43.31 18.89 14.71
C VAL A 39 -44.31 18.69 13.56
N LYS A 40 -43.90 17.83 12.59
CA LYS A 40 -44.71 17.06 11.59
C LYS A 40 -45.34 17.80 10.39
N PRO A 41 -45.78 17.09 9.30
CA PRO A 41 -45.83 15.62 9.08
C PRO A 41 -45.27 15.07 7.74
N ARG A 42 -45.04 13.74 7.72
CA ARG A 42 -45.03 12.88 6.52
C ARG A 42 -46.48 12.61 6.06
N PRO A 43 -46.72 12.29 4.78
CA PRO A 43 -47.84 11.43 4.38
C PRO A 43 -47.40 9.99 4.09
N GLN A 44 -48.35 9.08 4.31
CA GLN A 44 -48.26 7.62 4.21
C GLN A 44 -48.74 7.09 2.84
N SER A 45 -48.25 5.88 2.53
CA SER A 45 -48.90 4.76 1.80
C SER A 45 -49.52 4.94 0.40
N LEU A 46 -49.14 4.05 -0.52
CA LEU A 46 -50.06 3.16 -1.26
C LEU A 46 -49.24 2.05 -1.98
N GLN A 47 -49.54 0.78 -1.65
CA GLN A 47 -49.31 -0.44 -2.45
C GLN A 47 -50.67 -0.81 -3.10
N PRO A 48 -50.83 -1.89 -3.91
CA PRO A 48 -49.93 -2.68 -4.75
C PRO A 48 -50.47 -2.83 -6.21
N PHE A 49 -49.71 -3.41 -7.14
CA PHE A 49 -50.29 -4.06 -8.34
C PHE A 49 -49.65 -5.43 -8.55
N GLN A 50 -50.47 -6.46 -8.36
CA GLN A 50 -50.27 -7.81 -8.87
C GLN A 50 -51.05 -7.97 -10.18
N ALA A 51 -50.46 -8.64 -11.17
CA ALA A 51 -51.13 -9.47 -12.17
C ALA A 51 -50.03 -10.20 -12.96
N LEU A 52 -49.91 -11.54 -12.84
CA LEU A 52 -50.51 -12.55 -13.74
C LEU A 52 -49.88 -12.51 -15.15
N ARG A 53 -49.48 -13.60 -15.82
CA ARG A 53 -49.59 -15.05 -15.60
C ARG A 53 -48.92 -15.73 -16.84
N THR A 54 -48.25 -16.88 -16.65
CA THR A 54 -48.33 -18.16 -17.45
C THR A 54 -48.07 -18.15 -18.99
N LEU A 55 -47.59 -19.17 -19.70
CA LEU A 55 -47.13 -20.57 -19.49
C LEU A 55 -46.64 -21.11 -20.87
N CYS A 56 -46.24 -22.40 -20.88
CA CYS A 56 -45.97 -23.32 -22.02
C CYS A 56 -44.55 -23.25 -22.59
N GLY A 57 -43.71 -24.29 -22.47
CA GLY A 57 -43.92 -25.71 -22.86
C GLY A 57 -43.19 -25.91 -24.20
N SER A 58 -42.36 -26.91 -24.51
CA SER A 58 -42.28 -28.32 -24.09
C SER A 58 -40.99 -28.94 -24.66
N ARG A 59 -40.47 -29.98 -23.97
CA ARG A 59 -39.79 -31.21 -24.48
C ARG A 59 -38.63 -31.11 -25.48
N LEU A 60 -37.53 -31.82 -25.19
CA LEU A 60 -37.14 -33.10 -25.85
C LEU A 60 -35.68 -33.51 -25.53
N GLY A 61 -35.48 -34.80 -25.24
CA GLY A 61 -34.22 -35.57 -25.41
C GLY A 61 -33.07 -35.20 -24.47
N GLY A 62 -32.28 -36.10 -23.90
CA GLY A 62 -31.76 -37.37 -24.42
C GLY A 62 -30.27 -37.39 -24.08
N ALA A 63 -29.79 -38.55 -23.60
CA ALA A 63 -28.51 -38.81 -22.97
C ALA A 63 -27.24 -38.21 -23.65
N VAL A 64 -26.17 -38.02 -22.86
CA VAL A 64 -24.92 -38.80 -22.97
C VAL A 64 -23.88 -38.29 -21.95
N ARG A 65 -23.25 -39.27 -21.30
CA ARG A 65 -22.21 -39.17 -20.28
C ARG A 65 -20.84 -39.01 -20.96
N LEU A 66 -20.09 -37.94 -20.70
CA LEU A 66 -18.63 -37.91 -20.93
C LEU A 66 -17.90 -37.20 -19.78
N ARG A 67 -17.13 -37.99 -19.03
CA ARG A 67 -16.17 -37.52 -18.02
C ARG A 67 -14.96 -36.91 -18.75
N GLY A 68 -14.79 -35.60 -18.66
CA GLY A 68 -13.56 -34.90 -19.07
C GLY A 68 -12.77 -34.42 -17.86
N ARG A 69 -11.71 -35.15 -17.48
CA ARG A 69 -10.72 -34.71 -16.48
C ARG A 69 -9.91 -33.54 -17.04
N LEU A 70 -10.08 -32.33 -16.50
CA LEU A 70 -9.12 -31.23 -16.69
C LEU A 70 -7.86 -31.53 -15.84
N ARG A 71 -6.83 -32.11 -16.49
CA ARG A 71 -5.46 -32.10 -15.95
C ARG A 71 -4.89 -30.69 -16.08
N ARG A 72 -4.77 -29.97 -14.96
CA ARG A 72 -3.90 -28.78 -14.85
C ARG A 72 -2.47 -29.19 -15.19
N ARG A 73 -1.90 -28.62 -16.25
CA ARG A 73 -0.47 -28.70 -16.55
C ARG A 73 0.31 -27.98 -15.45
N ARG A 74 1.10 -28.76 -14.71
CA ARG A 74 2.21 -28.32 -13.87
C ARG A 74 3.26 -27.72 -14.80
N ARG A 75 3.60 -26.43 -14.66
CA ARG A 75 4.79 -25.85 -15.30
C ARG A 75 6.00 -26.35 -14.52
N GLU A 76 6.66 -27.37 -15.03
CA GLU A 76 8.04 -27.69 -14.65
C GLU A 76 8.95 -26.66 -15.32
N VAL A 77 9.75 -25.98 -14.51
CA VAL A 77 10.85 -25.12 -14.95
C VAL A 77 12.02 -26.05 -15.25
N ALA A 78 12.25 -26.33 -16.53
CA ALA A 78 13.40 -27.10 -16.98
C ALA A 78 14.67 -26.25 -16.90
N LEU A 79 15.66 -26.78 -16.18
CA LEU A 79 17.03 -26.30 -16.12
C LEU A 79 17.67 -26.38 -17.52
N GLY A 80 17.89 -25.23 -18.14
CA GLY A 80 18.59 -25.12 -19.41
C GLY A 80 20.11 -25.14 -19.22
N GLY A 81 20.70 -26.34 -19.33
CA GLY A 81 22.15 -26.50 -19.49
C GLY A 81 22.59 -26.11 -20.90
N ARG A 82 23.31 -24.99 -21.04
CA ARG A 82 24.00 -24.62 -22.29
C ARG A 82 25.41 -25.18 -22.31
N LYS A 83 25.64 -26.23 -23.12
CA LYS A 83 26.98 -26.66 -23.57
C LYS A 83 27.52 -25.61 -24.55
N GLY A 84 28.48 -24.82 -24.10
CA GLY A 84 29.30 -23.95 -24.96
C GLY A 84 30.60 -24.63 -25.31
N ASN A 85 30.83 -24.87 -26.61
CA ASN A 85 32.02 -25.52 -27.15
C ASN A 85 33.11 -24.46 -27.39
N SER A 86 34.11 -24.34 -26.52
CA SER A 86 35.21 -23.38 -26.69
C SER A 86 36.45 -24.06 -27.28
N ARG A 87 36.69 -23.83 -28.58
CA ARG A 87 37.96 -24.12 -29.25
C ARG A 87 39.05 -23.21 -28.70
N ARG A 88 40.09 -23.83 -28.12
CA ARG A 88 41.37 -23.19 -27.80
C ARG A 88 42.07 -22.71 -29.07
N ARG A 89 42.45 -21.43 -29.12
CA ARG A 89 43.70 -20.98 -29.76
C ARG A 89 44.25 -19.81 -28.94
N GLY A 90 45.42 -20.02 -28.34
CA GLY A 90 46.18 -18.97 -27.70
C GLY A 90 46.99 -18.16 -28.71
N ARG A 91 47.20 -16.87 -28.42
CA ARG A 91 48.42 -16.16 -28.79
C ARG A 91 48.65 -15.01 -27.82
N ARG A 92 49.90 -14.92 -27.35
CA ARG A 92 50.41 -14.01 -26.34
C ARG A 92 50.34 -12.55 -26.81
N GLY A 93 50.09 -11.64 -25.89
CA GLY A 93 50.33 -10.21 -26.03
C GLY A 93 50.47 -9.59 -24.66
N CYS A 94 51.72 -9.33 -24.25
CA CYS A 94 52.05 -8.62 -23.02
C CYS A 94 51.88 -7.12 -23.31
N GLY A 95 50.89 -6.48 -22.69
CA GLY A 95 50.61 -5.05 -22.84
C GLY A 95 50.00 -4.54 -21.54
N ARG A 96 50.73 -3.65 -20.89
CA ARG A 96 50.55 -3.16 -19.53
C ARG A 96 49.23 -2.38 -19.40
N LEU A 97 48.14 -3.06 -19.06
CA LEU A 97 46.95 -2.40 -18.53
C LEU A 97 47.26 -1.98 -17.10
N LEU A 98 47.39 -0.67 -16.88
CA LEU A 98 47.30 -0.08 -15.55
C LEU A 98 45.93 -0.43 -14.99
N GLY A 99 45.88 -1.53 -14.25
CA GLY A 99 44.71 -1.96 -13.53
C GLY A 99 44.40 -0.93 -12.46
N PHE A 100 43.37 -0.12 -12.68
CA PHE A 100 42.56 0.31 -11.56
C PHE A 100 41.93 -0.96 -10.98
N GLY A 101 42.64 -1.57 -10.03
CA GLY A 101 42.14 -2.66 -9.23
C GLY A 101 40.98 -2.11 -8.41
N ALA A 102 39.76 -2.23 -8.95
CA ALA A 102 38.57 -2.16 -8.12
C ALA A 102 38.75 -3.27 -7.06
N PRO A 103 38.80 -2.96 -5.76
CA PRO A 103 38.90 -3.98 -4.74
C PRO A 103 37.72 -4.93 -4.95
N ALA A 104 38.02 -6.22 -5.08
CA ALA A 104 36.99 -7.25 -5.12
C ALA A 104 36.31 -7.25 -3.75
N ILE A 105 35.17 -6.54 -3.66
CA ILE A 105 34.30 -6.57 -2.49
C ILE A 105 33.75 -7.99 -2.41
N MET A 106 34.30 -8.79 -1.51
CA MET A 106 33.68 -10.07 -1.17
C MET A 106 32.28 -9.77 -0.62
N PRO A 107 31.23 -10.49 -1.06
CA PRO A 107 29.91 -10.29 -0.49
C PRO A 107 29.98 -10.60 1.01
N GLY A 108 29.52 -9.65 1.83
CA GLY A 108 29.46 -9.79 3.28
C GLY A 108 28.49 -10.89 3.71
N ILE A 109 28.66 -11.38 4.94
CA ILE A 109 27.75 -12.34 5.58
C ILE A 109 26.44 -11.61 5.93
N VAL A 110 25.30 -12.27 5.76
CA VAL A 110 23.99 -11.69 6.05
C VAL A 110 23.67 -11.75 7.54
N GLU A 111 23.57 -10.60 8.20
CA GLU A 111 23.21 -10.52 9.63
C GLU A 111 21.71 -10.76 9.85
N LEU A 112 21.37 -11.93 10.38
CA LEU A 112 19.99 -12.30 10.70
C LEU A 112 19.70 -12.07 12.19
N PRO A 113 18.49 -11.60 12.53
CA PRO A 113 18.06 -11.50 13.93
C PRO A 113 17.99 -12.87 14.60
N THR A 114 18.01 -12.88 15.94
CA THR A 114 17.95 -14.12 16.72
C THR A 114 16.54 -14.72 16.68
N LEU A 115 16.41 -16.03 16.91
CA LEU A 115 15.11 -16.70 16.87
C LEU A 115 14.11 -16.16 17.91
N ASP A 116 14.61 -15.64 19.04
CA ASP A 116 13.76 -15.10 20.10
C ASP A 116 13.15 -13.75 19.69
N ASP A 117 13.84 -12.98 18.85
CA ASP A 117 13.31 -11.70 18.33
C ASP A 117 12.09 -11.89 17.43
N LEU A 118 11.97 -13.05 16.76
CA LEU A 118 10.86 -13.38 15.87
C LEU A 118 9.65 -14.00 16.59
N LYS A 119 9.81 -14.46 17.83
CA LYS A 119 8.72 -15.10 18.58
C LYS A 119 7.71 -14.05 19.03
N VAL A 120 6.61 -13.93 18.30
CA VAL A 120 5.48 -13.04 18.62
C VAL A 120 4.20 -13.87 18.63
N GLN A 121 3.25 -13.52 19.50
CA GLN A 121 1.94 -14.18 19.53
C GLN A 121 1.21 -14.01 18.19
N GLU A 122 0.87 -15.10 17.53
CA GLU A 122 0.23 -15.06 16.20
C GLU A 122 -1.28 -14.79 16.28
N VAL A 123 -1.80 -14.06 15.30
CA VAL A 123 -3.24 -13.91 15.08
C VAL A 123 -3.74 -15.11 14.25
N LYS A 124 -4.15 -16.17 14.95
CA LYS A 124 -4.59 -17.44 14.33
C LYS A 124 -6.07 -17.38 13.92
N VAL A 125 -6.36 -16.72 12.81
CA VAL A 125 -7.71 -16.63 12.24
C VAL A 125 -7.70 -16.90 10.73
N SER A 126 -8.85 -17.27 10.16
CA SER A 126 -8.98 -17.47 8.71
C SER A 126 -8.97 -16.13 7.95
N SER A 127 -8.71 -16.19 6.64
CA SER A 127 -8.72 -14.99 5.78
C SER A 127 -10.09 -14.32 5.70
N SER A 128 -11.17 -15.10 5.77
CA SER A 128 -12.56 -14.62 5.81
C SER A 128 -12.83 -13.76 7.05
N VAL A 129 -12.32 -14.17 8.21
CA VAL A 129 -12.43 -13.42 9.47
C VAL A 129 -11.70 -12.07 9.37
N LEU A 130 -10.45 -12.07 8.89
CA LEU A 130 -9.70 -10.81 8.69
C LEU A 130 -10.41 -9.88 7.71
N LYS A 131 -10.95 -10.44 6.62
CA LYS A 131 -11.62 -9.67 5.58
C LYS A 131 -12.95 -9.08 6.06
N ALA A 132 -13.70 -9.81 6.87
CA ALA A 132 -14.93 -9.33 7.51
C ALA A 132 -14.62 -8.11 8.41
N ALA A 133 -13.59 -8.21 9.24
CA ALA A 133 -13.23 -7.17 10.20
C ALA A 133 -12.37 -6.03 9.61
N ALA A 134 -11.89 -6.16 8.36
CA ALA A 134 -10.88 -5.27 7.76
C ALA A 134 -11.25 -3.78 7.81
N HIS A 135 -12.52 -3.42 7.63
CA HIS A 135 -12.97 -2.02 7.63
C HIS A 135 -12.81 -1.39 9.02
N HIS A 136 -13.25 -2.10 10.06
CA HIS A 136 -13.14 -1.64 11.45
C HIS A 136 -11.69 -1.69 11.94
N TYR A 137 -10.96 -2.75 11.59
CA TYR A 137 -9.55 -2.88 11.92
C TYR A 137 -8.71 -1.73 11.34
N GLY A 138 -9.01 -1.31 10.10
CA GLY A 138 -8.32 -0.21 9.44
C GLY A 138 -8.46 1.13 10.16
N VAL A 139 -9.59 1.38 10.82
CA VAL A 139 -9.82 2.61 11.60
C VAL A 139 -9.19 2.51 13.00
N GLN A 140 -9.42 1.39 13.69
CA GLN A 140 -8.97 1.24 15.08
C GLN A 140 -7.46 1.10 15.21
N CYS A 141 -6.83 0.34 14.31
CA CYS A 141 -5.39 0.09 14.34
C CYS A 141 -4.61 0.93 13.32
N ASP A 142 -5.13 2.09 12.88
CA ASP A 142 -4.47 2.87 11.81
C ASP A 142 -3.06 3.33 12.20
N LYS A 143 -2.88 3.86 13.42
CA LYS A 143 -1.60 4.41 13.90
C LYS A 143 -0.43 3.43 13.80
N PRO A 144 -0.43 2.27 14.49
CA PRO A 144 0.69 1.34 14.42
C PRO A 144 0.87 0.73 13.02
N ASN A 145 -0.23 0.50 12.28
CA ASN A 145 -0.16 -0.03 10.93
C ASN A 145 0.54 0.94 9.98
N LYS A 146 0.21 2.23 10.04
CA LYS A 146 0.80 3.24 9.14
C LYS A 146 2.24 3.55 9.52
N GLU A 147 2.60 3.55 10.80
CA GLU A 147 3.99 3.67 11.26
C GLU A 147 4.86 2.51 10.76
N PHE A 148 4.37 1.28 10.87
CA PHE A 148 5.04 0.09 10.33
C PHE A 148 5.17 0.15 8.80
N MET A 149 4.10 0.53 8.10
CA MET A 149 4.14 0.65 6.65
C MET A 149 5.12 1.74 6.23
N LEU A 150 5.12 2.90 6.89
CA LEU A 150 6.09 3.96 6.64
C LEU A 150 7.53 3.45 6.86
N CYS A 151 7.78 2.70 7.94
CA CYS A 151 9.09 2.10 8.22
C CYS A 151 9.56 1.24 7.07
N ARG A 152 8.70 0.31 6.68
CA ARG A 152 8.99 -0.66 5.65
C ARG A 152 9.25 -0.01 4.29
N TRP A 153 8.58 1.11 3.99
CA TRP A 153 8.74 1.83 2.73
C TRP A 153 9.99 2.74 2.71
N GLU A 154 10.32 3.36 3.84
CA GLU A 154 11.49 4.23 3.99
C GLU A 154 12.78 3.41 4.08
N GLU A 155 12.86 2.47 5.02
CA GLU A 155 14.08 1.70 5.31
C GLU A 155 14.28 0.53 4.33
N LYS A 156 13.20 -0.02 3.76
CA LYS A 156 13.20 -1.14 2.79
C LYS A 156 13.78 -2.47 3.29
N ASP A 157 14.28 -2.52 4.51
CA ASP A 157 14.76 -3.72 5.18
C ASP A 157 13.78 -4.19 6.26
N PRO A 158 13.23 -5.42 6.17
CA PRO A 158 12.24 -5.90 7.14
C PRO A 158 12.80 -6.16 8.54
N ARG A 159 14.13 -6.25 8.69
CA ARG A 159 14.79 -6.56 9.97
C ARG A 159 14.79 -5.38 10.94
N ARG A 160 14.84 -4.16 10.41
CA ARG A 160 14.86 -2.93 11.21
C ARG A 160 13.47 -2.58 11.74
N CYS A 161 12.43 -2.86 10.95
CA CYS A 161 11.03 -2.58 11.30
C CYS A 161 10.30 -3.68 12.10
N LEU A 162 11.03 -4.56 12.79
CA LEU A 162 10.42 -5.70 13.51
C LEU A 162 9.65 -5.24 14.76
N GLU A 163 10.10 -4.18 15.41
CA GLU A 163 9.46 -3.66 16.62
C GLU A 163 8.09 -3.08 16.33
N GLU A 164 7.95 -2.28 15.27
CA GLU A 164 6.65 -1.78 14.82
C GLU A 164 5.75 -2.92 14.34
N GLY A 165 6.33 -3.95 13.72
CA GLY A 165 5.60 -5.18 13.38
C GLY A 165 5.01 -5.89 14.60
N LYS A 166 5.74 -5.92 15.73
CA LYS A 166 5.23 -6.43 17.01
C LYS A 166 4.07 -5.57 17.53
N LEU A 167 4.13 -4.24 17.38
CA LEU A 167 3.05 -3.33 17.78
C LEU A 167 1.78 -3.54 16.95
N VAL A 168 1.92 -3.73 15.64
CA VAL A 168 0.80 -4.09 14.75
C VAL A 168 0.12 -5.36 15.23
N ASN A 169 0.91 -6.39 15.53
CA ASN A 169 0.38 -7.68 15.97
C ASN A 169 -0.34 -7.58 17.34
N LYS A 170 0.22 -6.80 18.28
CA LYS A 170 -0.45 -6.49 19.56
C LYS A 170 -1.81 -5.81 19.33
N CYS A 171 -1.87 -4.78 18.48
CA CYS A 171 -3.12 -4.08 18.17
C CYS A 171 -4.17 -5.03 17.57
N ALA A 172 -3.76 -5.91 16.65
CA ALA A 172 -4.65 -6.90 16.05
C ALA A 172 -5.22 -7.87 17.09
N LEU A 173 -4.40 -8.37 18.01
CA LEU A 173 -4.85 -9.26 19.08
C LEU A 173 -5.86 -8.58 20.01
N ASP A 174 -5.58 -7.34 20.42
CA ASP A 174 -6.48 -6.60 21.31
C ASP A 174 -7.81 -6.25 20.62
N PHE A 175 -7.76 -5.90 19.33
CA PHE A 175 -8.95 -5.69 18.51
C PHE A 175 -9.84 -6.96 18.43
N PHE A 176 -9.26 -8.14 18.15
CA PHE A 176 -10.04 -9.38 18.11
C PHE A 176 -10.54 -9.82 19.49
N ARG A 177 -9.81 -9.51 20.57
CA ARG A 177 -10.30 -9.72 21.94
C ARG A 177 -11.56 -8.88 22.21
N GLN A 178 -11.56 -7.61 21.83
CA GLN A 178 -12.74 -6.74 22.00
C GLN A 178 -13.96 -7.25 21.22
N ILE A 179 -13.78 -7.63 19.95
CA ILE A 179 -14.89 -8.21 19.15
C ILE A 179 -15.43 -9.48 19.81
N LYS A 180 -14.55 -10.35 20.29
CA LYS A 180 -14.95 -11.61 20.95
C LYS A 180 -15.70 -11.38 22.26
N LEU A 181 -15.37 -10.33 23.01
CA LEU A 181 -16.04 -10.00 24.28
C LEU A 181 -17.44 -9.39 24.06
N HIS A 182 -17.60 -8.54 23.03
CA HIS A 182 -18.81 -7.75 22.86
C HIS A 182 -19.77 -8.28 21.78
N CYS A 183 -19.27 -8.71 20.62
CA CYS A 183 -20.08 -8.98 19.42
C CYS A 183 -19.72 -10.32 18.76
N ALA A 184 -19.53 -11.38 19.54
CA ALA A 184 -19.13 -12.70 19.02
C ALA A 184 -20.14 -13.30 18.03
N GLU A 185 -21.42 -13.37 18.39
CA GLU A 185 -22.46 -14.01 17.58
C GLU A 185 -22.71 -13.35 16.22
N PRO A 186 -23.00 -12.02 16.12
CA PRO A 186 -23.22 -11.40 14.83
C PRO A 186 -21.95 -11.41 13.96
N PHE A 187 -20.76 -11.40 14.60
CA PHE A 187 -19.51 -11.54 13.89
C PHE A 187 -19.34 -12.93 13.29
N THR A 188 -19.67 -14.00 14.03
CA THR A 188 -19.61 -15.38 13.52
C THR A 188 -20.51 -15.60 12.31
N ASP A 189 -21.74 -15.09 12.35
CA ASP A 189 -22.66 -15.20 11.22
C ASP A 189 -22.16 -14.43 9.99
N TYR A 190 -21.48 -13.30 10.20
CA TYR A 190 -20.98 -12.48 9.12
C TYR A 190 -19.78 -13.12 8.40
N TRP A 191 -18.74 -13.55 9.14
CA TRP A 191 -17.57 -14.12 8.50
C TRP A 191 -17.84 -15.51 7.91
N THR A 192 -18.74 -16.30 8.50
CA THR A 192 -19.18 -17.59 7.92
C THR A 192 -19.89 -17.41 6.58
N CYS A 193 -20.74 -16.38 6.44
CA CYS A 193 -21.34 -16.02 5.15
C CYS A 193 -20.27 -15.64 4.11
N ILE A 194 -19.27 -14.86 4.50
CA ILE A 194 -18.18 -14.46 3.59
C ILE A 194 -17.38 -15.69 3.15
N ASP A 195 -17.09 -16.60 4.09
CA ASP A 195 -16.32 -17.82 3.87
C ASP A 195 -17.01 -18.80 2.91
N TYR A 196 -18.34 -18.85 2.92
CA TYR A 196 -19.12 -19.67 1.99
C TYR A 196 -18.89 -19.29 0.51
N SER A 197 -18.57 -18.02 0.23
CA SER A 197 -18.35 -17.57 -1.14
C SER A 197 -16.90 -17.79 -1.59
N GLY A 198 -16.70 -18.45 -2.73
CA GLY A 198 -15.35 -18.77 -3.23
C GLY A 198 -14.45 -17.55 -3.51
N LEU A 199 -15.03 -16.35 -3.69
CA LEU A 199 -14.30 -15.08 -3.88
C LEU A 199 -14.42 -14.14 -2.67
N GLN A 200 -15.09 -14.54 -1.59
CA GLN A 200 -15.31 -13.73 -0.39
C GLN A 200 -15.90 -12.35 -0.72
N LEU A 201 -17.06 -12.33 -1.38
CA LEU A 201 -17.69 -11.12 -1.93
C LEU A 201 -18.57 -10.42 -0.89
N PHE A 202 -18.23 -9.17 -0.53
CA PHE A 202 -19.02 -8.37 0.42
C PHE A 202 -20.49 -8.14 -0.01
N ARG A 203 -20.77 -8.15 -1.32
CA ARG A 203 -22.12 -7.91 -1.86
C ARG A 203 -23.13 -8.99 -1.47
N ARG A 204 -22.69 -10.21 -1.13
CA ARG A 204 -23.59 -11.33 -0.81
C ARG A 204 -24.03 -11.36 0.65
N CYS A 205 -23.28 -10.72 1.55
CA CYS A 205 -23.47 -10.83 3.00
C CYS A 205 -23.88 -9.49 3.65
N ARG A 206 -24.68 -8.67 2.96
CA ARG A 206 -25.05 -7.32 3.44
C ARG A 206 -25.99 -7.33 4.63
N THR A 207 -26.85 -8.35 4.76
CA THR A 207 -27.77 -8.49 5.89
C THR A 207 -27.02 -8.84 7.17
N GLN A 208 -26.07 -9.78 7.11
CA GLN A 208 -25.22 -10.10 8.25
C GLN A 208 -24.26 -8.94 8.57
N GLN A 209 -23.79 -8.22 7.54
CA GLN A 209 -22.96 -7.03 7.74
C GLN A 209 -23.69 -5.96 8.57
N ALA A 210 -24.95 -5.66 8.25
CA ALA A 210 -25.73 -4.66 8.98
C ALA A 210 -25.88 -5.02 10.47
N LYS A 211 -26.19 -6.29 10.78
CA LYS A 211 -26.29 -6.78 12.16
C LYS A 211 -24.98 -6.65 12.94
N PHE A 212 -23.86 -6.92 12.27
CA PHE A 212 -22.53 -6.79 12.88
C PHE A 212 -22.18 -5.31 13.12
N ASP A 213 -22.38 -4.46 12.11
CA ASP A 213 -22.10 -3.02 12.20
C ASP A 213 -22.99 -2.35 13.29
N GLU A 214 -24.25 -2.77 13.43
CA GLU A 214 -25.17 -2.33 14.49
C GLU A 214 -24.66 -2.71 15.89
N CYS A 215 -24.29 -3.98 16.11
CA CYS A 215 -23.74 -4.42 17.41
C CYS A 215 -22.47 -3.64 17.80
N VAL A 216 -21.58 -3.42 16.83
CA VAL A 216 -20.32 -2.70 17.04
C VAL A 216 -20.58 -1.23 17.35
N LEU A 217 -21.53 -0.60 16.67
CA LEU A 217 -21.93 0.77 16.94
C LEU A 217 -22.55 0.91 18.34
N ASP A 218 -23.42 -0.01 18.74
CA ASP A 218 -24.12 0.05 20.03
C ASP A 218 -23.21 -0.22 21.23
N LYS A 219 -22.28 -1.18 21.12
CA LYS A 219 -21.43 -1.61 22.24
C LYS A 219 -20.08 -0.92 22.31
N LEU A 220 -19.47 -0.64 21.16
CA LEU A 220 -18.10 -0.11 21.06
C LEU A 220 -18.07 1.32 20.52
N GLY A 221 -19.16 1.80 19.90
CA GLY A 221 -19.22 3.14 19.32
C GLY A 221 -18.37 3.29 18.06
N TRP A 222 -17.96 2.20 17.40
CA TRP A 222 -17.14 2.29 16.20
C TRP A 222 -18.00 2.49 14.97
N VAL A 223 -17.75 3.59 14.26
CA VAL A 223 -18.39 3.87 12.98
C VAL A 223 -17.58 3.20 11.87
N ARG A 224 -18.27 2.50 10.98
CA ARG A 224 -17.64 1.89 9.80
C ARG A 224 -17.16 3.00 8.85
N PRO A 225 -15.90 2.95 8.36
CA PRO A 225 -15.39 3.98 7.47
C PRO A 225 -16.11 3.99 6.12
N ASP A 226 -16.21 5.19 5.56
CA ASP A 226 -16.83 5.40 4.26
C ASP A 226 -15.92 4.96 3.11
N LEU A 227 -16.52 4.83 1.93
CA LEU A 227 -15.78 4.47 0.73
C LEU A 227 -14.72 5.55 0.43
N GLY A 228 -13.46 5.11 0.33
CA GLY A 228 -12.34 5.98 0.00
C GLY A 228 -11.57 6.50 1.21
N GLU A 229 -12.09 6.37 2.44
CA GLU A 229 -11.43 6.87 3.64
C GLU A 229 -10.10 6.15 3.92
N LEU A 230 -10.11 4.81 3.90
CA LEU A 230 -8.92 3.99 4.11
C LEU A 230 -7.85 4.11 3.00
N SER A 231 -8.25 4.60 1.83
CA SER A 231 -7.33 4.83 0.70
C SER A 231 -6.69 6.21 0.70
N LYS A 232 -7.11 7.12 1.58
CA LYS A 232 -6.47 8.43 1.71
C LYS A 232 -5.03 8.26 2.19
N VAL A 233 -4.14 9.06 1.62
CA VAL A 233 -2.74 9.12 2.08
C VAL A 233 -2.71 9.89 3.39
N THR A 234 -2.34 9.22 4.47
CA THR A 234 -2.20 9.81 5.81
C THR A 234 -0.77 10.26 6.05
N LYS A 235 -0.60 11.34 6.82
CA LYS A 235 0.70 11.80 7.30
C LYS A 235 0.96 11.18 8.67
N VAL A 236 2.04 10.43 8.82
CA VAL A 236 2.43 9.79 10.07
C VAL A 236 3.60 10.57 10.65
N LYS A 237 3.57 10.85 11.96
CA LYS A 237 4.70 11.45 12.67
C LYS A 237 5.50 10.33 13.30
N THR A 238 6.78 10.23 12.98
CA THR A 238 7.70 9.24 13.56
C THR A 238 8.87 9.94 14.24
N GLU A 239 9.33 9.37 15.35
CA GLU A 239 10.49 9.86 16.09
C GLU A 239 11.82 9.40 15.48
N ARG A 240 11.80 8.32 14.69
CA ARG A 240 13.00 7.79 14.01
C ARG A 240 13.55 8.79 12.98
N PRO A 241 14.87 8.82 12.77
CA PRO A 241 15.47 9.60 11.69
C PRO A 241 15.15 8.99 10.32
N LEU A 242 15.10 9.85 9.30
CA LEU A 242 14.98 9.39 7.91
C LEU A 242 16.30 8.74 7.45
N PRO A 243 16.25 7.56 6.80
CA PRO A 243 17.45 6.92 6.27
C PRO A 243 18.01 7.68 5.07
N GLU A 244 19.27 8.13 5.15
CA GLU A 244 19.94 8.86 4.06
C GLU A 244 20.18 7.99 2.81
N ASN A 245 20.55 6.72 3.01
CA ASN A 245 20.81 5.77 1.93
C ASN A 245 20.11 4.42 2.19
N PRO A 246 18.81 4.32 1.86
CA PRO A 246 18.01 3.11 2.11
C PRO A 246 18.48 1.87 1.35
N TYR A 247 19.14 2.06 0.21
CA TYR A 247 19.54 0.96 -0.66
C TYR A 247 20.98 0.52 -0.43
N HIS A 248 21.68 1.16 0.50
CA HIS A 248 23.13 0.98 0.68
C HIS A 248 23.88 1.07 -0.65
N SER A 249 23.46 2.01 -1.52
CA SER A 249 24.06 2.17 -2.84
C SER A 249 25.46 2.78 -2.71
N ARG A 250 26.40 2.28 -3.50
CA ARG A 250 27.71 2.93 -3.68
C ARG A 250 27.56 4.34 -4.22
N ALA A 251 28.58 5.17 -4.01
CA ALA A 251 28.66 6.47 -4.64
C ALA A 251 28.48 6.35 -6.16
N ARG A 252 27.72 7.29 -6.75
CA ARG A 252 27.57 7.37 -8.19
C ARG A 252 28.94 7.71 -8.81
N PRO A 253 29.31 7.11 -9.95
CA PRO A 253 30.49 7.57 -10.68
C PRO A 253 30.35 9.05 -11.05
N GLU A 254 31.48 9.75 -11.09
CA GLU A 254 31.52 11.14 -11.53
C GLU A 254 30.96 11.27 -12.96
N PRO A 255 30.15 12.30 -13.24
CA PRO A 255 29.65 12.52 -14.59
C PRO A 255 30.80 12.90 -15.53
N ASN A 256 30.67 12.54 -16.80
CA ASN A 256 31.57 13.06 -17.82
C ASN A 256 31.44 14.59 -17.89
N PRO A 257 32.54 15.33 -18.12
CA PRO A 257 32.47 16.78 -18.24
C PRO A 257 31.56 17.18 -19.41
N GLU A 258 30.72 18.18 -19.18
CA GLU A 258 29.86 18.75 -20.21
C GLU A 258 30.71 19.58 -21.19
N THR A 259 30.36 19.52 -22.49
CA THR A 259 31.04 20.36 -23.49
C THR A 259 30.49 21.78 -23.40
N GLU A 260 31.27 22.68 -22.79
CA GLU A 260 30.93 24.10 -22.68
C GLU A 260 31.65 24.93 -23.76
N GLY A 261 30.94 25.90 -24.35
CA GLY A 261 31.46 26.83 -25.35
C GLY A 261 30.77 26.74 -26.72
N GLU A 262 30.85 27.81 -27.50
CA GLU A 262 30.31 27.84 -28.87
C GLU A 262 31.05 26.86 -29.78
N LEU A 263 30.29 26.09 -30.58
CA LEU A 263 30.85 25.16 -31.54
C LEU A 263 31.51 25.93 -32.69
N LYS A 264 32.82 26.13 -32.59
CA LYS A 264 33.62 26.75 -33.65
C LYS A 264 33.64 25.84 -34.89
N PRO A 265 33.70 26.40 -36.12
CA PRO A 265 33.85 25.59 -37.31
C PRO A 265 35.14 24.75 -37.23
N ALA A 266 35.09 23.55 -37.82
CA ALA A 266 36.23 22.65 -37.83
C ALA A 266 37.43 23.31 -38.54
N ARG A 267 38.61 23.27 -37.91
CA ARG A 267 39.84 23.76 -38.53
C ARG A 267 40.17 22.90 -39.77
N HIS A 268 40.26 23.54 -40.95
CA HIS A 268 40.54 22.92 -42.25
C HIS A 268 39.49 21.89 -42.71
N GLY A 269 38.22 22.08 -42.34
CA GLY A 269 37.11 21.30 -42.88
C GLY A 269 37.17 19.81 -42.52
N SER A 270 36.98 18.96 -43.52
CA SER A 270 36.96 17.50 -43.38
C SER A 270 38.32 16.86 -43.04
N ARG A 271 39.45 17.52 -43.37
CA ARG A 271 40.82 16.99 -43.22
C ARG A 271 41.02 15.60 -43.87
N LEU A 272 40.33 15.34 -44.97
CA LEU A 272 40.32 14.04 -45.65
C LEU A 272 41.09 14.10 -46.98
N PHE A 273 42.27 13.45 -47.04
CA PHE A 273 43.17 13.33 -48.20
C PHE A 273 43.41 14.62 -49.00
N PHE A 274 42.48 15.01 -49.88
CA PHE A 274 42.56 16.20 -50.76
C PHE A 274 41.34 17.14 -50.66
N TRP A 275 40.34 16.83 -49.82
CA TRP A 275 39.18 17.69 -49.61
C TRP A 275 39.54 18.81 -48.63
N THR A 276 39.60 20.04 -49.13
CA THR A 276 40.08 21.23 -48.40
C THR A 276 38.98 22.03 -47.70
N MET A 277 37.72 21.61 -47.84
CA MET A 277 36.55 22.15 -47.12
C MET A 277 35.82 21.05 -46.35
#